data_AF-A0A5J5S3B6-F1
#
_entry.id   AF-A0A5J5S3B6-F1
#
_cell.length_a   1.000
_cell.length_b   1.000
_cell.length_c   1.000
_cell.angle_alpha   90.00
_cell.angle_beta   90.00
_cell.angle_gamma   90.00
#
_symmetry.space_group_name_H-M   'P 1'
#
loop_
_entity.id
_entity.type
_entity.pdbx_description
1 polymer ?
#
loop_
_entity_poly.entity_id
_entity_poly.type
_entity_poly.pdbx_seq_one_letter_code
_entity_poly.pdbx_strand_id
1 'polypeptide(L)'
;MLPINYESWHQISDSNKNHALDNINRFALEVSNNYVKKALGKRWRDHKSTLKKEYFKTETTLEEKLQNVPPGMLRYQWEDAARFWNSKKGEDREGVGTSSRRKKKFTHTVGLKSFACVAEAELDAFSFLTLHIGRKMDLL
;
A
#
# COMPACT_ATOMS: atom_id res chain seq x y z
N MET A 1 7.70 -0.98 8.92
CA MET A 1 7.05 -0.74 7.62
C MET A 1 7.67 -1.65 6.57
N LEU A 2 6.91 -2.04 5.54
CA LEU A 2 7.48 -2.76 4.39
C LEU A 2 8.15 -1.75 3.44
N PRO A 3 9.33 -2.07 2.84
CA PRO A 3 10.04 -1.12 2.00
C PRO A 3 9.23 -0.67 0.79
N ILE A 4 9.30 0.63 0.45
CA ILE A 4 8.56 1.21 -0.68
C ILE A 4 9.32 1.15 -2.01
N ASN A 5 10.62 0.87 -1.97
CA ASN A 5 11.48 0.84 -3.16
C ASN A 5 11.17 -0.32 -4.12
N TYR A 6 10.47 -1.36 -3.67
CA TYR A 6 9.98 -2.41 -4.57
C TYR A 6 8.89 -1.87 -5.51
N GLU A 7 8.99 -2.18 -6.80
CA GLU A 7 8.00 -1.76 -7.79
C GLU A 7 6.65 -2.48 -7.62
N SER A 8 6.68 -3.70 -7.08
CA SER A 8 5.52 -4.60 -6.98
C SER A 8 5.51 -5.37 -5.66
N TRP A 9 4.32 -5.59 -5.11
CA TRP A 9 4.10 -6.43 -3.93
C TRP A 9 4.69 -7.84 -4.09
N HIS A 10 4.71 -8.35 -5.33
CA HIS A 10 5.21 -9.67 -5.64
C HIS A 10 6.74 -9.77 -5.56
N GLN A 11 7.47 -8.64 -5.65
CA GLN A 11 8.93 -8.59 -5.52
C GLN A 11 9.39 -8.58 -4.05
N ILE A 12 8.50 -8.26 -3.11
CA ILE A 12 8.80 -8.31 -1.68
C ILE A 12 8.94 -9.79 -1.27
N SER A 13 10.06 -10.13 -0.64
CA SER A 13 10.34 -11.49 -0.19
C SER A 13 9.27 -12.00 0.79
N ASP A 14 9.05 -13.30 0.81
CA ASP A 14 8.13 -13.91 1.78
C ASP A 14 8.62 -13.74 3.21
N SER A 15 9.93 -13.67 3.44
CA SER A 15 10.49 -13.35 4.77
C SER A 15 9.98 -11.99 5.27
N ASN A 16 10.04 -10.94 4.44
CA ASN A 16 9.54 -9.61 4.81
C ASN A 16 8.02 -9.63 5.06
N LYS A 17 7.26 -10.35 4.22
CA LYS A 17 5.81 -10.50 4.37
C LYS A 17 5.44 -11.28 5.63
N ASN A 18 6.18 -12.34 5.95
CA ASN A 18 5.97 -13.18 7.12
C ASN A 18 6.31 -12.41 8.40
N HIS A 19 7.41 -11.65 8.43
CA HIS A 19 7.71 -10.76 9.55
C HIS A 19 6.59 -9.73 9.80
N ALA A 20 6.01 -9.15 8.75
CA ALA A 20 4.85 -8.25 8.88
C ALA A 20 3.59 -8.98 9.39
N LEU A 21 3.40 -10.24 8.96
CA LEU A 21 2.31 -11.11 9.40
C LEU A 21 2.44 -11.50 10.88
N ASP A 22 3.63 -11.86 11.33
CA ASP A 22 3.89 -12.26 12.73
C ASP A 22 3.58 -11.12 13.70
N ASN A 23 3.91 -9.88 13.31
CA ASN A 23 3.54 -8.68 14.06
C ASN A 23 2.02 -8.50 14.20
N ILE A 24 1.23 -8.98 13.23
CA ILE A 24 -0.24 -8.96 13.27
C ILE A 24 -0.79 -10.16 14.06
N ASN A 25 -0.16 -11.33 13.93
CA ASN A 25 -0.58 -12.54 14.64
C ASN A 25 -0.48 -12.41 16.16
N ARG A 26 0.35 -11.48 16.67
CA ARG A 26 0.38 -11.11 18.10
C ARG A 26 -1.00 -10.72 18.66
N PHE A 27 -1.92 -10.33 17.79
CA PHE A 27 -3.26 -9.89 18.16
C PHE A 27 -4.33 -10.99 18.08
N ALA A 28 -3.92 -12.25 17.88
CA ALA A 28 -4.78 -13.43 17.91
C ALA A 28 -6.05 -13.31 17.03
N LEU A 29 -5.92 -12.69 15.85
CA LEU A 29 -7.02 -12.58 14.90
C LEU A 29 -7.36 -13.96 14.32
N GLU A 30 -8.62 -14.38 14.41
CA GLU A 30 -9.14 -15.60 13.76
C GLU A 30 -9.34 -15.40 12.24
N VAL A 31 -8.30 -14.96 11.56
CA VAL A 31 -8.33 -14.62 10.14
C VAL A 31 -7.24 -15.38 9.40
N SER A 32 -7.56 -15.96 8.24
CA SER A 32 -6.58 -16.73 7.48
C SER A 32 -5.36 -15.88 7.08
N ASN A 33 -4.15 -16.47 7.20
CA ASN A 33 -2.90 -15.83 6.78
C ASN A 33 -2.94 -15.30 5.34
N ASN A 34 -3.63 -16.02 4.44
CA ASN A 34 -3.81 -15.60 3.05
C ASN A 34 -4.60 -14.29 2.94
N TYR A 35 -5.67 -14.15 3.73
CA TYR A 35 -6.44 -12.91 3.80
C TYR A 35 -5.57 -11.76 4.33
N VAL A 36 -4.85 -11.98 5.43
CA VAL A 36 -3.97 -10.96 6.03
C VAL A 36 -2.88 -10.51 5.03
N LYS A 37 -2.25 -11.44 4.30
CA LYS A 37 -1.27 -11.12 3.25
C LYS A 37 -1.88 -10.28 2.11
N LYS A 38 -3.13 -10.55 1.71
CA LYS A 38 -3.85 -9.73 0.71
C LYS A 38 -4.14 -8.32 1.24
N ALA A 39 -4.59 -8.21 2.48
CA ALA A 39 -4.86 -6.93 3.13
C ALA A 39 -3.58 -6.09 3.28
N LEU A 40 -2.48 -6.71 3.71
CA LEU A 40 -1.14 -6.10 3.76
C LEU A 40 -0.71 -5.57 2.39
N GLY A 41 -0.86 -6.39 1.33
CA GLY A 41 -0.49 -5.97 -0.02
C GLY A 41 -1.36 -4.83 -0.57
N LYS A 42 -2.63 -4.75 -0.18
CA LYS A 42 -3.47 -3.58 -0.45
C LYS A 42 -2.96 -2.35 0.29
N ARG A 43 -2.77 -2.45 1.61
CA ARG A 43 -2.28 -1.35 2.45
C ARG A 43 -0.93 -0.79 1.98
N TRP A 44 0.00 -1.65 1.60
CA TRP A 44 1.30 -1.24 1.05
C TRP A 44 1.15 -0.43 -0.25
N ARG A 45 0.27 -0.86 -1.17
CA ARG A 45 -0.02 -0.10 -2.40
C ARG A 45 -0.71 1.23 -2.11
N ASP A 46 -1.68 1.23 -1.21
CA ASP A 46 -2.40 2.44 -0.79
C ASP A 46 -1.42 3.45 -0.18
N HIS A 47 -0.52 3.00 0.70
CA HIS A 47 0.52 3.84 1.29
C HIS A 47 1.47 4.44 0.24
N LYS A 48 1.93 3.64 -0.74
CA LYS A 48 2.72 4.17 -1.86
C LYS A 48 1.96 5.23 -2.65
N SER A 49 0.65 5.05 -2.84
CA SER A 49 -0.20 6.03 -3.52
C SER A 49 -0.35 7.32 -2.72
N THR A 50 -0.52 7.24 -1.40
CA THR A 50 -0.57 8.40 -0.50
C THR A 50 0.75 9.17 -0.54
N LEU A 51 1.88 8.47 -0.40
CA LEU A 51 3.21 9.09 -0.48
C LEU A 51 3.44 9.79 -1.83
N LYS A 52 3.10 9.13 -2.93
CA LYS A 52 3.21 9.74 -4.26
C LYS A 52 2.35 11.00 -4.37
N LYS A 53 1.11 10.97 -3.85
CA LYS A 53 0.21 12.13 -3.89
C LYS A 53 0.73 13.32 -3.07
N GLU A 54 1.25 13.07 -1.87
CA GLU A 54 1.65 14.12 -0.92
C GLU A 54 3.04 14.69 -1.22
N TYR A 55 3.99 13.83 -1.61
CA TYR A 55 5.40 14.20 -1.72
C TYR A 55 5.92 14.24 -3.17
N PHE A 56 5.26 13.57 -4.12
CA PHE A 56 5.71 13.53 -5.52
C PHE A 56 4.90 14.51 -6.39
N LYS A 57 5.22 15.81 -6.28
CA LYS A 57 4.57 16.88 -7.06
C LYS A 57 4.95 16.81 -8.54
N THR A 58 3.99 16.71 -9.44
CA THR A 58 4.24 16.49 -10.88
C THR A 58 5.05 17.60 -11.55
N GLU A 59 4.84 18.85 -11.16
CA GLU A 59 5.39 20.06 -11.80
C GLU A 59 6.83 20.45 -11.38
N THR A 60 7.45 19.66 -10.50
CA THR A 60 8.81 19.94 -10.00
C THR A 60 9.88 19.13 -10.73
N THR A 61 11.14 19.57 -10.63
CA THR A 61 12.30 18.86 -11.19
C THR A 61 12.52 17.51 -10.50
N LEU A 62 13.24 16.59 -11.15
CA LEU A 62 13.55 15.29 -10.54
C LEU A 62 14.39 15.47 -9.27
N GLU A 63 15.35 16.38 -9.30
CA GLU A 63 16.22 16.71 -8.17
C GLU A 63 15.40 17.18 -6.96
N GLU A 64 14.45 18.09 -7.16
CA GLU A 64 13.55 18.55 -6.10
C GLU A 64 12.68 17.41 -5.55
N LYS A 65 12.15 16.55 -6.43
CA LYS A 65 11.39 15.35 -6.02
C LYS A 65 12.23 14.40 -5.15
N LEU A 66 13.49 14.18 -5.50
CA LEU A 66 14.40 13.31 -4.76
C LEU A 66 14.78 13.90 -3.39
N GLN A 67 14.85 15.23 -3.26
CA GLN A 67 15.11 15.89 -1.99
C GLN A 67 13.90 15.95 -1.06
N ASN A 68 12.68 15.88 -1.60
CA ASN A 68 11.44 15.88 -0.82
C ASN A 68 11.15 14.52 -0.16
N VAL A 69 12.06 14.05 0.69
CA VAL A 69 11.96 12.77 1.41
C VAL A 69 10.89 12.90 2.52
N PRO A 70 9.89 12.01 2.56
CA PRO A 70 8.91 12.00 3.65
C PRO A 70 9.56 11.82 5.04
N PRO A 71 9.01 12.45 6.10
CA PRO A 71 9.44 12.18 7.48
C PRO A 71 9.39 10.67 7.78
N GLY A 72 10.35 10.18 8.58
CA GLY A 72 10.46 8.77 8.93
C GLY A 72 10.91 7.83 7.80
N MET A 73 11.11 8.33 6.58
CA MET A 73 11.48 7.53 5.40
C MET A 73 13.00 7.50 5.19
N LEU A 74 13.53 6.32 4.86
CA LEU A 74 14.93 6.19 4.46
C LEU A 74 15.12 6.78 3.06
N ARG A 75 16.10 7.70 2.93
CA ARG A 75 16.39 8.43 1.68
C ARG A 75 16.54 7.49 0.48
N TYR A 76 17.32 6.43 0.59
CA TYR A 76 17.53 5.49 -0.52
C TYR A 76 16.21 4.81 -0.97
N GLN A 77 15.30 4.52 -0.04
CA GLN A 77 14.01 3.91 -0.38
C GLN A 77 13.12 4.87 -1.15
N TRP A 78 13.14 6.14 -0.75
CA TRP A 78 12.45 7.21 -1.45
C TRP A 78 13.04 7.45 -2.84
N GLU A 79 14.36 7.56 -2.96
CA GLU A 79 15.03 7.81 -4.23
C GLU A 79 14.74 6.72 -5.26
N ASP A 80 14.83 5.44 -4.86
CA ASP A 80 14.48 4.31 -5.73
C ASP A 80 13.03 4.39 -6.22
N ALA A 81 12.08 4.66 -5.30
CA ALA A 81 10.66 4.76 -5.63
C ALA A 81 10.36 5.95 -6.55
N ALA A 82 10.96 7.11 -6.27
CA ALA A 82 10.82 8.34 -7.05
C ALA A 82 11.41 8.19 -8.45
N ARG A 83 12.59 7.58 -8.58
CA ARG A 83 13.19 7.25 -9.89
C ARG A 83 12.30 6.31 -10.68
N PHE A 84 11.71 5.30 -10.05
CA PHE A 84 10.75 4.41 -10.71
C PHE A 84 9.52 5.18 -11.19
N TRP A 85 8.91 6.04 -10.37
CA TRP A 85 7.73 6.82 -10.76
C TRP A 85 8.02 7.80 -11.90
N ASN A 86 9.24 8.34 -11.99
CA ASN A 86 9.65 9.23 -13.08
C ASN A 86 10.16 8.48 -14.33
N SER A 87 10.26 7.16 -14.27
CA SER A 87 10.69 6.35 -15.42
C SER A 87 9.55 6.15 -16.42
N LYS A 88 9.90 5.84 -17.67
CA LYS A 88 8.90 5.51 -18.70
C LYS A 88 7.97 4.36 -18.28
N LYS A 89 8.54 3.35 -17.63
CA LYS A 89 7.79 2.22 -17.08
C LYS A 89 6.80 2.64 -15.98
N GLY A 90 7.17 3.61 -15.14
CA GLY A 90 6.31 4.19 -14.12
C GLY A 90 5.13 4.96 -14.73
N GLU A 91 5.42 5.78 -15.74
CA GLU A 91 4.45 6.56 -16.50
C GLU A 91 3.44 5.65 -17.23
N ASP A 92 3.92 4.63 -17.95
CA ASP A 92 3.05 3.70 -18.68
C ASP A 92 2.12 2.93 -17.73
N ARG A 93 2.63 2.55 -16.56
CA ARG A 93 1.83 1.86 -15.53
C ARG A 93 0.72 2.75 -14.99
N GLU A 94 1.01 4.03 -14.78
CA GLU A 94 0.01 5.01 -14.36
C GLU A 94 -1.05 5.23 -15.45
N GLY A 95 -0.64 5.33 -16.71
CA GLY A 95 -1.56 5.42 -17.86
C GLY A 95 -2.53 4.23 -17.94
N VAL A 96 -2.03 3.01 -17.75
CA VAL A 96 -2.86 1.79 -17.68
C VAL A 96 -3.83 1.85 -16.49
N GLY A 97 -3.36 2.29 -15.31
CA GLY A 97 -4.18 2.45 -14.11
C GLY A 97 -5.34 3.42 -14.32
N THR A 98 -5.05 4.61 -14.87
CA THR A 98 -6.04 5.65 -15.17
C THR A 98 -7.07 5.19 -16.21
N SER A 99 -6.60 4.56 -17.30
CA SER A 99 -7.47 4.00 -18.33
C SER A 99 -8.39 2.90 -17.77
N SER A 100 -7.86 2.01 -16.94
CA SER A 100 -8.61 0.93 -16.30
C SER A 100 -9.66 1.49 -15.32
N ARG A 101 -9.27 2.48 -14.50
CA ARG A 101 -10.17 3.16 -13.56
C ARG A 101 -11.32 3.84 -14.29
N ARG A 102 -11.05 4.49 -15.43
CA ARG A 102 -12.05 5.14 -16.30
C ARG A 102 -13.01 4.14 -16.95
N LYS A 103 -12.53 2.94 -17.30
CA LYS A 103 -13.35 1.86 -17.90
C LYS A 103 -14.19 1.07 -16.89
N LYS A 104 -14.00 1.26 -15.59
CA LYS A 104 -14.77 0.57 -14.55
C LYS A 104 -16.18 1.16 -14.45
N LYS A 105 -17.12 0.56 -15.20
CA LYS A 105 -18.52 0.99 -15.35
C LYS A 105 -19.48 0.45 -14.29
N PHE A 106 -19.10 -0.60 -13.56
CA PHE A 106 -19.91 -1.21 -12.50
C PHE A 106 -19.04 -1.60 -11.31
N THR A 107 -19.50 -1.29 -10.10
CA THR A 107 -18.87 -1.73 -8.84
C THR A 107 -19.66 -2.93 -8.31
N HIS A 108 -19.63 -4.06 -9.01
CA HIS A 108 -20.20 -5.29 -8.45
C HIS A 108 -19.16 -5.92 -7.52
N THR A 109 -19.42 -5.85 -6.23
CA THR A 109 -18.93 -6.84 -5.26
C THR A 109 -20.18 -7.33 -4.59
N VAL A 110 -20.50 -8.62 -4.75
CA VAL A 110 -21.25 -9.48 -3.83
C VAL A 110 -21.69 -10.71 -4.63
N GLY A 111 -20.98 -11.83 -4.40
CA GLY A 111 -21.61 -13.14 -4.42
C GLY A 111 -22.45 -13.32 -3.14
N LEU A 112 -23.10 -14.46 -2.94
CA LEU A 112 -24.11 -14.73 -1.89
C LEU A 112 -23.79 -14.40 -0.40
N LYS A 113 -22.63 -13.82 -0.05
CA LYS A 113 -22.35 -13.32 1.30
C LYS A 113 -22.96 -11.93 1.49
N SER A 114 -23.75 -11.76 2.55
CA SER A 114 -24.32 -10.45 2.89
C SER A 114 -23.20 -9.45 3.21
N PHE A 115 -23.42 -8.18 2.84
CA PHE A 115 -22.49 -7.08 3.15
C PHE A 115 -22.22 -6.97 4.65
N ALA A 116 -23.19 -7.29 5.51
CA ALA A 116 -23.01 -7.28 6.96
C ALA A 116 -21.93 -8.30 7.41
N CYS A 117 -21.96 -9.51 6.88
CA CYS A 117 -21.07 -10.60 7.30
C CYS A 117 -19.63 -10.40 6.81
N VAL A 118 -19.45 -9.77 5.65
CA VAL A 118 -18.13 -9.34 5.17
C VAL A 118 -17.69 -8.09 5.93
N ALA A 119 -18.55 -7.08 6.10
CA ALA A 119 -18.21 -5.83 6.77
C ALA A 119 -17.85 -6.02 8.24
N GLU A 120 -18.46 -6.95 8.97
CA GLU A 120 -18.15 -7.18 10.39
C GLU A 120 -16.74 -7.77 10.56
N ALA A 121 -16.42 -8.81 9.80
CA ALA A 121 -15.07 -9.41 9.78
C ALA A 121 -14.01 -8.46 9.18
N GLU A 122 -14.38 -7.66 8.19
CA GLU A 122 -13.48 -6.67 7.58
C GLU A 122 -13.30 -5.43 8.47
N LEU A 123 -14.34 -4.91 9.14
CA LEU A 123 -14.26 -3.76 10.04
C LEU A 123 -13.44 -4.11 11.27
N ASP A 124 -13.58 -5.30 11.84
CA ASP A 124 -12.75 -5.72 12.97
C ASP A 124 -11.27 -5.84 12.56
N ALA A 125 -10.97 -6.55 11.47
CA ALA A 125 -9.59 -6.66 11.00
C ALA A 125 -9.00 -5.32 10.53
N PHE A 126 -9.79 -4.48 9.85
CA PHE A 126 -9.34 -3.21 9.29
C PHE A 126 -9.26 -2.11 10.35
N SER A 127 -10.16 -2.07 11.33
CA SER A 127 -10.07 -1.22 12.52
C SER A 127 -8.86 -1.62 13.35
N PHE A 128 -8.64 -2.92 13.56
CA PHE A 128 -7.47 -3.42 14.28
C PHE A 128 -6.14 -3.06 13.59
N LEU A 129 -6.05 -3.29 12.27
CA LEU A 129 -4.90 -2.89 11.46
C LEU A 129 -4.73 -1.35 11.45
N THR A 130 -5.81 -0.56 11.45
CA THR A 130 -5.72 0.91 11.49
C THR A 130 -5.33 1.43 12.87
N LEU A 131 -5.82 0.83 13.96
CA LEU A 131 -5.57 1.27 15.33
C LEU A 131 -4.16 0.88 15.82
N HIS A 132 -3.68 -0.31 15.45
CA HIS A 132 -2.39 -0.85 15.90
C HIS A 132 -1.25 -0.68 14.89
N ILE A 133 -1.53 -0.58 13.59
CA ILE A 133 -0.52 -0.22 12.59
C ILE A 133 -0.59 1.26 12.24
N GLY A 134 -1.79 1.84 12.10
CA GLY A 134 -1.96 3.26 11.75
C GLY A 134 -1.46 4.26 12.81
N ARG A 135 -1.62 4.00 14.12
CA ARG A 135 -1.02 4.86 15.16
C ARG A 135 0.51 4.84 15.19
N LYS A 136 1.15 3.82 14.61
CA LYS A 136 2.61 3.76 14.43
C LYS A 136 3.06 4.36 13.09
N MET A 137 2.12 4.79 12.24
CA MET A 137 2.38 5.40 10.93
C MET A 137 2.20 6.93 10.90
N ASP A 138 1.50 7.52 11.87
CA ASP A 138 1.36 8.98 11.99
C ASP A 138 2.39 9.62 12.96
N LEU A 139 3.26 8.82 13.60
CA LEU A 139 4.19 9.27 14.66
C LEU A 139 5.66 8.90 14.40
N LEU A 140 6.05 8.61 13.15
CA LEU A 140 7.46 8.50 12.75
C LEU A 140 7.68 9.13 11.37
#